data_AF-A0A2G7GID5-F1
#
_entry.id   AF-A0A2G7GID5-F1
#
_cell.length_a   1.000
_cell.length_b   1.000
_cell.length_c   1.000
_cell.angle_alpha   90.00
_cell.angle_beta   90.00
_cell.angle_gamma   90.00
#
_symmetry.space_group_name_H-M   'P 1'
#
loop_
_entity.id
_entity.type
_entity.pdbx_description
1 polymer ?
#
loop_
_entity_poly.entity_id
_entity_poly.type
_entity_poly.pdbx_seq_one_letter_code
_entity_poly.pdbx_strand_id
1 'polypeptide(L)'
;MKTWLQPPRLRIGEDSEGERHATWLELFYDLVFVVAVSQLAHNLNDDVSLSGFCGFVVLFIPVWWSWIGTTLYANRFDTDDIVHRILTAMQMLAIAALAVNVHHGLAENAPGFALAYAAGRALLVFEYIRAGKHVSVARSLTNYYARGFAIAALLWLISAFVSPPLRFILWAFGLIIDFATPLTARKFITGLLPHAAHLPERFGLFTIIVLGEAIIAVVDGVSEQEWDIGSAIAAVFGLSIAFSLWWLYFDNIGVSAVQRARNEGRIAVLNAWLYTHLPLVIGIAATGVGVEQVLLTEANVALPTPQRWLLCGAVALCLLALAILHRTGTIVYCKIRTKYRLIAAVLVLLIGLIGVGWLPIVVIGSVAFVCGTQVIQDLRQSRPFTRLSDPE
;
A
#
# COMPACT_ATOMS: atom_id res chain seq x y z
N MET A 1 6.69 38.23 6.09
CA MET A 1 7.77 37.25 5.85
C MET A 1 7.33 35.91 6.43
N LYS A 2 7.21 34.84 5.63
CA LYS A 2 7.02 33.49 6.19
C LYS A 2 8.22 33.21 7.08
N THR A 3 8.00 33.04 8.38
CA THR A 3 9.04 32.61 9.31
C THR A 3 9.51 31.23 8.87
N TRP A 4 10.78 31.11 8.48
CA TRP A 4 11.40 29.86 8.00
C TRP A 4 11.33 28.70 8.99
N LEU A 5 11.18 29.04 10.28
CA LEU A 5 10.98 28.12 11.38
C LEU A 5 9.57 28.31 11.92
N GLN A 6 8.73 27.30 11.74
CA GLN A 6 7.41 27.24 12.36
C GLN A 6 7.31 25.99 13.22
N PRO A 7 6.80 26.10 14.47
CA PRO A 7 6.60 24.93 15.31
C PRO A 7 5.47 24.05 14.75
N PRO A 8 5.55 22.72 14.88
CA PRO A 8 4.49 21.79 14.49
C PRO A 8 3.12 22.22 15.04
N ARG A 9 2.07 22.10 14.23
CA ARG A 9 0.69 22.46 14.59
C ARG A 9 -0.21 21.26 14.42
N LEU A 10 -1.13 21.10 15.36
CA LEU A 10 -2.12 20.05 15.32
C LEU A 10 -3.19 20.38 14.28
N ARG A 11 -3.46 19.45 13.36
CA ARG A 11 -4.49 19.57 12.33
C ARG A 11 -5.52 18.46 12.51
N ILE A 12 -6.71 18.81 12.99
CA ILE A 12 -7.84 17.88 13.23
C ILE A 12 -9.12 18.53 12.69
N GLY A 13 -9.84 17.85 11.80
CA GLY A 13 -11.17 18.31 11.33
C GLY A 13 -11.15 19.36 10.21
N GLU A 14 -12.36 19.81 9.84
CA GLU A 14 -12.71 20.70 8.71
C GLU A 14 -12.35 22.19 8.95
N ASP A 15 -11.96 22.56 10.18
CA ASP A 15 -11.72 23.95 10.61
C ASP A 15 -10.47 24.62 10.00
N SER A 16 -9.88 24.04 8.95
CA SER A 16 -8.83 24.66 8.14
C SER A 16 -9.36 25.01 6.75
N GLU A 17 -10.38 25.87 6.67
CA GLU A 17 -10.92 26.63 5.51
C GLU A 17 -10.58 26.19 4.06
N GLY A 18 -10.60 24.89 3.75
CA GLY A 18 -10.43 24.40 2.38
C GLY A 18 -10.27 22.88 2.31
N GLU A 19 -10.67 22.30 1.18
CA GLU A 19 -10.31 20.92 0.83
C GLU A 19 -8.78 20.80 0.82
N ARG A 20 -8.22 20.16 1.84
CA ARG A 20 -6.77 19.95 1.93
C ARG A 20 -6.38 18.87 0.94
N HIS A 21 -5.70 19.30 -0.11
CA HIS A 21 -5.01 18.45 -1.07
C HIS A 21 -3.59 18.06 -0.60
N ALA A 22 -3.07 17.00 -1.19
CA ALA A 22 -1.67 16.60 -1.02
C ALA A 22 -0.73 17.74 -1.46
N THR A 23 0.26 18.04 -0.63
CA THR A 23 1.27 19.06 -0.93
C THR A 23 2.28 18.56 -1.97
N TRP A 24 2.95 19.47 -2.68
CA TRP A 24 4.01 19.11 -3.63
C TRP A 24 5.16 18.33 -2.96
N LEU A 25 5.48 18.63 -1.70
CA LEU A 25 6.50 17.91 -0.95
C LEU A 25 6.06 16.47 -0.65
N GLU A 26 4.79 16.29 -0.29
CA GLU A 26 4.17 14.98 -0.07
C GLU A 26 4.15 14.13 -1.36
N LEU A 27 3.86 14.75 -2.51
CA LEU A 27 3.95 14.07 -3.82
C LEU A 27 5.40 13.72 -4.19
N PHE A 28 6.35 14.63 -3.95
CA PHE A 28 7.77 14.38 -4.20
C PHE A 28 8.32 13.27 -3.28
N TYR A 29 7.88 13.24 -2.02
CA TYR A 29 8.19 12.18 -1.08
C TYR A 29 7.68 10.83 -1.58
N ASP A 30 6.46 10.76 -2.12
CA ASP A 30 5.91 9.50 -2.62
C ASP A 30 6.70 8.91 -3.81
N LEU A 31 7.40 9.74 -4.60
CA LEU A 31 8.24 9.25 -5.71
C LEU A 31 9.33 8.29 -5.26
N VAL A 32 9.87 8.41 -4.04
CA VAL A 32 10.89 7.46 -3.56
C VAL A 32 10.31 6.06 -3.36
N PHE A 33 9.00 5.96 -3.11
CA PHE A 33 8.31 4.68 -2.99
C PHE A 33 8.05 4.03 -4.34
N VAL A 34 8.00 4.79 -5.44
CA VAL A 34 7.97 4.21 -6.81
C VAL A 34 9.19 3.31 -6.97
N VAL A 35 10.38 3.83 -6.64
CA VAL A 35 11.64 3.08 -6.73
C VAL A 35 11.64 1.87 -5.79
N ALA A 36 11.20 2.05 -4.53
CA ALA A 36 11.17 0.95 -3.57
C ALA A 36 10.21 -0.18 -3.98
N VAL A 37 9.03 0.16 -4.51
CA VAL A 37 8.03 -0.80 -4.99
C VAL A 37 8.53 -1.51 -6.25
N SER A 38 9.18 -0.79 -7.17
CA SER A 38 9.80 -1.39 -8.36
C SER A 38 10.90 -2.39 -7.99
N GLN A 39 11.81 -2.03 -7.07
CA GLN A 39 12.83 -2.97 -6.58
C GLN A 39 12.25 -4.21 -5.91
N LEU A 40 11.13 -4.06 -5.17
CA LEU A 40 10.41 -5.20 -4.58
C LEU A 40 9.77 -6.08 -5.67
N ALA A 41 9.16 -5.48 -6.69
CA ALA A 41 8.56 -6.20 -7.81
C ALA A 41 9.60 -6.98 -8.62
N HIS A 42 10.74 -6.36 -8.94
CA HIS A 42 11.86 -7.03 -9.62
C HIS A 42 12.39 -8.20 -8.79
N ASN A 43 12.58 -8.01 -7.48
CA ASN A 43 13.03 -9.09 -6.60
C ASN A 43 12.02 -10.25 -6.51
N LEU A 44 10.72 -10.00 -6.68
CA LEU A 44 9.70 -11.06 -6.79
C LEU A 44 9.69 -11.72 -8.17
N ASN A 45 10.05 -10.98 -9.21
CA ASN A 45 10.17 -11.50 -10.57
C ASN A 45 11.31 -12.55 -10.66
N ASP A 46 12.43 -12.31 -9.98
CA ASP A 46 13.57 -13.23 -9.90
C ASP A 46 13.23 -14.60 -9.29
N ASP A 47 12.32 -14.64 -8.31
CA ASP A 47 11.84 -15.88 -7.67
C ASP A 47 10.33 -15.81 -7.41
N VAL A 48 9.55 -16.32 -8.37
CA VAL A 48 8.08 -16.40 -8.28
C VAL A 48 7.58 -17.60 -7.46
N SER A 49 8.47 -18.33 -6.77
CA SER A 49 8.06 -19.42 -5.89
C SER A 49 7.28 -18.91 -4.68
N LEU A 50 6.68 -19.83 -3.92
CA LEU A 50 6.05 -19.47 -2.64
C LEU A 50 7.05 -18.83 -1.67
N SER A 51 8.31 -19.27 -1.69
CA SER A 51 9.37 -18.71 -0.85
C SER A 51 9.70 -17.28 -1.26
N GLY A 52 9.88 -17.02 -2.56
CA GLY A 52 10.12 -15.68 -3.08
C GLY A 52 8.95 -14.73 -2.82
N PHE A 53 7.70 -15.18 -2.97
CA PHE A 53 6.52 -14.41 -2.55
C PHE A 53 6.50 -14.08 -1.06
N CYS A 54 6.80 -15.05 -0.19
CA CYS A 54 6.92 -14.80 1.25
C CYS A 54 8.04 -13.78 1.55
N GLY A 55 9.18 -13.88 0.85
CA GLY A 55 10.29 -12.95 1.00
C GLY A 55 9.93 -11.53 0.57
N PHE A 56 9.26 -11.40 -0.58
CA PHE A 56 8.66 -10.15 -1.05
C PHE A 56 7.74 -9.52 0.00
N VAL A 57 6.81 -10.28 0.57
CA VAL A 57 5.90 -9.79 1.61
C VAL A 57 6.66 -9.30 2.85
N VAL A 58 7.68 -10.05 3.31
CA VAL A 58 8.49 -9.68 4.48
C VAL A 58 9.21 -8.35 4.27
N LEU A 59 9.71 -8.07 3.06
CA LEU A 59 10.39 -6.82 2.73
C LEU A 59 9.41 -5.67 2.41
N PHE A 60 8.26 -5.99 1.82
CA PHE A 60 7.22 -5.00 1.49
C PHE A 60 6.61 -4.37 2.74
N ILE A 61 6.40 -5.16 3.81
CA ILE A 61 5.77 -4.69 5.05
C ILE A 61 6.53 -3.49 5.67
N PRO A 62 7.85 -3.55 5.93
CA PRO A 62 8.63 -2.40 6.39
C PRO A 62 8.55 -1.19 5.44
N VAL A 63 8.69 -1.41 4.13
CA VAL A 63 8.60 -0.32 3.14
C VAL A 63 7.25 0.39 3.25
N TRP A 64 6.13 -0.34 3.20
CA TRP A 64 4.81 0.24 3.37
C TRP A 64 4.61 0.89 4.74
N TRP A 65 5.08 0.25 5.81
CA TRP A 65 4.93 0.79 7.16
C TRP A 65 5.73 2.09 7.36
N SER A 66 6.85 2.26 6.66
CA SER A 66 7.61 3.52 6.66
C SER A 66 6.79 4.67 6.05
N TRP A 67 6.11 4.41 4.92
CA TRP A 67 5.20 5.36 4.29
C TRP A 67 4.01 5.74 5.18
N ILE A 68 3.40 4.74 5.84
CA ILE A 68 2.28 4.96 6.76
C ILE A 68 2.68 5.84 7.94
N GLY A 69 3.85 5.58 8.53
CA GLY A 69 4.36 6.33 9.68
C GLY A 69 4.46 7.83 9.37
N THR A 70 5.12 8.16 8.26
CA THR A 70 5.29 9.54 7.79
C THR A 70 3.98 10.16 7.37
N THR A 71 3.15 9.45 6.60
CA THR A 71 1.85 9.97 6.13
C THR A 71 0.92 10.29 7.29
N LEU A 72 0.87 9.44 8.33
CA LEU A 72 0.08 9.71 9.54
C LEU A 72 0.66 10.83 10.41
N TYR A 73 1.97 11.03 10.40
CA TYR A 73 2.61 12.18 11.05
C TYR A 73 2.27 13.48 10.31
N ALA A 74 2.53 13.54 9.00
CA ALA A 74 2.27 14.71 8.16
C ALA A 74 0.79 15.09 8.13
N ASN A 75 -0.11 14.10 8.12
CA ASN A 75 -1.55 14.35 8.19
C ASN A 75 -1.93 15.11 9.48
N ARG A 76 -1.31 14.77 10.63
CA ARG A 76 -1.60 15.39 11.94
C ARG A 76 -0.81 16.66 12.27
N PHE A 77 0.46 16.74 11.88
CA PHE A 77 1.42 17.68 12.45
C PHE A 77 2.23 18.49 11.43
N ASP A 78 2.03 18.27 10.13
CA ASP A 78 2.77 19.00 9.09
C ASP A 78 2.64 20.52 9.27
N THR A 79 3.74 21.24 9.02
CA THR A 79 3.84 22.70 9.06
C THR A 79 4.63 23.30 7.91
N ASP A 80 5.09 22.48 6.95
CA ASP A 80 5.90 22.88 5.79
C ASP A 80 7.08 23.84 6.15
N ASP A 81 7.72 23.60 7.29
CA ASP A 81 8.84 24.39 7.77
C ASP A 81 10.19 23.78 7.34
N ILE A 82 11.28 24.54 7.46
CA ILE A 82 12.60 24.08 6.99
C ILE A 82 13.05 22.77 7.67
N VAL A 83 12.73 22.62 8.96
CA VAL A 83 13.08 21.40 9.70
C VAL A 83 12.28 20.21 9.18
N HIS A 84 10.97 20.36 8.93
CA HIS A 84 10.17 19.30 8.32
C HIS A 84 10.73 18.93 6.93
N ARG A 85 11.03 19.91 6.07
CA ARG A 85 11.60 19.64 4.73
C ARG A 85 12.92 18.87 4.77
N ILE A 86 13.83 19.23 5.69
CA ILE A 86 15.10 18.53 5.87
C ILE A 86 14.88 17.10 6.41
N LEU A 87 13.97 16.93 7.37
CA LEU A 87 13.62 15.59 7.90
C LEU A 87 13.00 14.71 6.81
N THR A 88 12.09 15.25 6.00
CA THR A 88 11.50 14.56 4.85
C THR A 88 12.59 14.14 3.85
N ALA A 89 13.53 15.03 3.53
CA ALA A 89 14.66 14.69 2.64
C ALA A 89 15.53 13.56 3.22
N MET A 90 15.83 13.57 4.53
CA MET A 90 16.56 12.48 5.18
C MET A 90 15.75 11.17 5.22
N GLN A 91 14.43 11.24 5.37
CA GLN A 91 13.56 10.07 5.28
C GLN A 91 13.57 9.49 3.86
N MET A 92 13.56 10.33 2.82
CA MET A 92 13.71 9.88 1.43
C MET A 92 15.04 9.16 1.23
N LEU A 93 16.15 9.67 1.79
CA LEU A 93 17.44 8.97 1.75
C LEU A 93 17.39 7.61 2.44
N ALA A 94 16.72 7.52 3.60
CA ALA A 94 16.53 6.25 4.29
C ALA A 94 15.70 5.24 3.47
N ILE A 95 14.67 5.70 2.76
CA ILE A 95 13.84 4.84 1.90
C ILE A 95 14.57 4.45 0.61
N ALA A 96 15.35 5.35 0.02
CA ALA A 96 16.22 5.02 -1.10
C ALA A 96 17.26 3.96 -0.68
N ALA A 97 17.86 4.10 0.50
CA ALA A 97 18.75 3.09 1.06
C ALA A 97 18.03 1.76 1.32
N LEU A 98 16.76 1.78 1.76
CA LEU A 98 15.94 0.56 1.85
C LEU A 98 15.79 -0.10 0.49
N ALA A 99 15.39 0.66 -0.53
CA ALA A 99 15.20 0.17 -1.90
C ALA A 99 16.47 -0.48 -2.46
N VAL A 100 17.63 0.14 -2.27
CA VAL A 100 18.94 -0.41 -2.69
C VAL A 100 19.24 -1.75 -2.04
N ASN A 101 18.78 -1.97 -0.80
CA ASN A 101 19.03 -3.20 -0.05
C ASN A 101 17.88 -4.23 -0.18
N VAL A 102 16.88 -4.00 -1.04
CA VAL A 102 15.78 -4.95 -1.27
C VAL A 102 16.29 -6.22 -1.93
N HIS A 103 17.09 -6.09 -2.99
CA HIS A 103 17.68 -7.23 -3.67
C HIS A 103 18.63 -7.96 -2.71
N HIS A 104 18.50 -9.27 -2.56
CA HIS A 104 19.16 -10.05 -1.48
C HIS A 104 18.91 -9.50 -0.06
N GLY A 105 17.80 -8.79 0.17
CA GLY A 105 17.47 -8.14 1.44
C GLY A 105 17.16 -9.10 2.59
N LEU A 106 17.01 -10.39 2.31
CA LEU A 106 16.91 -11.47 3.30
C LEU A 106 18.20 -12.29 3.44
N ALA A 107 19.27 -11.89 2.76
CA ALA A 107 20.56 -12.56 2.78
C ALA A 107 21.67 -11.53 3.07
N GLU A 108 22.52 -11.25 2.10
CA GLU A 108 23.72 -10.41 2.23
C GLU A 108 23.38 -8.96 2.58
N ASN A 109 22.30 -8.42 1.99
CA ASN A 109 21.88 -7.03 2.17
C ASN A 109 20.95 -6.80 3.37
N ALA A 110 20.58 -7.86 4.09
CA ALA A 110 19.73 -7.77 5.28
C ALA A 110 20.24 -6.79 6.37
N PRO A 111 21.55 -6.67 6.66
CA PRO A 111 22.04 -5.64 7.58
C PRO A 111 21.77 -4.22 7.08
N GLY A 112 22.04 -3.94 5.80
CA GLY A 112 21.83 -2.64 5.20
C GLY A 112 20.35 -2.25 5.16
N PHE A 113 19.48 -3.21 4.82
CA PHE A 113 18.03 -3.04 4.88
C PHE A 113 17.58 -2.68 6.31
N ALA A 114 18.08 -3.40 7.31
CA ALA A 114 17.74 -3.16 8.71
C ALA A 114 18.21 -1.78 9.22
N LEU A 115 19.42 -1.36 8.86
CA LEU A 115 19.95 -0.04 9.21
C LEU A 115 19.15 1.09 8.56
N ALA A 116 18.80 0.95 7.28
CA ALA A 116 18.00 1.93 6.56
C ALA A 116 16.61 2.09 7.18
N TYR A 117 15.96 0.96 7.55
CA TYR A 117 14.68 0.99 8.24
C TYR A 117 14.78 1.65 9.63
N ALA A 118 15.80 1.29 10.41
CA ALA A 118 16.06 1.86 11.73
C ALA A 118 16.28 3.38 11.65
N ALA A 119 17.02 3.86 10.64
CA ALA A 119 17.25 5.28 10.39
C ALA A 119 15.93 6.02 10.10
N GLY A 120 15.09 5.48 9.20
CA GLY A 120 13.76 6.05 8.91
C GLY A 120 12.88 6.14 10.16
N ARG A 121 12.90 5.09 11.00
CA ARG A 121 12.16 5.08 12.28
C ARG A 121 12.71 6.09 13.27
N ALA A 122 14.03 6.24 13.39
CA ALA A 122 14.65 7.22 14.28
C ALA A 122 14.28 8.67 13.89
N LEU A 123 14.22 8.95 12.58
CA LEU A 123 13.74 10.25 12.07
C LEU A 123 12.28 10.49 12.44
N LEU A 124 11.41 9.50 12.27
CA LEU A 124 10.00 9.59 12.66
C LEU A 124 9.83 9.76 14.19
N VAL A 125 10.67 9.11 15.00
CA VAL A 125 10.71 9.30 16.46
C VAL A 125 11.07 10.75 16.80
N PHE A 126 12.09 11.30 16.14
CA PHE A 126 12.48 12.70 16.32
C PHE A 126 11.34 13.66 15.98
N GLU A 127 10.62 13.41 14.88
CA GLU A 127 9.42 14.15 14.48
C GLU A 127 8.34 14.13 15.57
N TYR A 128 8.00 12.96 16.13
CA TYR A 128 7.03 12.87 17.21
C TYR A 128 7.51 13.56 18.51
N ILE A 129 8.79 13.45 18.87
CA ILE A 129 9.35 14.17 20.03
C ILE A 129 9.23 15.68 19.82
N ARG A 130 9.56 16.17 18.61
CA ARG A 130 9.43 17.57 18.24
C ARG A 130 7.97 18.03 18.32
N ALA A 131 7.02 17.26 17.78
CA ALA A 131 5.60 17.58 17.87
C ALA A 131 5.10 17.63 19.32
N GLY A 132 5.49 16.68 20.18
CA GLY A 132 5.08 16.65 21.59
C GLY A 132 5.63 17.81 22.43
N LYS A 133 6.77 18.39 22.04
CA LYS A 133 7.32 19.61 22.66
C LYS A 133 6.47 20.84 22.34
N HIS A 134 6.02 20.97 21.09
CA HIS A 134 5.32 22.17 20.60
C HIS A 134 3.79 22.10 20.71
N VAL A 135 3.22 20.89 20.72
CA VAL A 135 1.77 20.64 20.78
C VAL A 135 1.43 19.93 22.09
N SER A 136 1.20 20.68 23.16
CA SER A 136 0.87 20.14 24.50
C SER A 136 -0.36 19.23 24.47
N VAL A 137 -1.41 19.70 23.79
CA VAL A 137 -2.43 18.96 23.00
C VAL A 137 -2.23 17.44 22.93
N ALA A 138 -1.26 17.09 22.09
CA ALA A 138 -1.01 15.75 21.61
C ALA A 138 0.15 15.06 22.33
N ARG A 139 0.75 15.67 23.36
CA ARG A 139 1.98 15.21 24.00
C ARG A 139 1.90 13.76 24.49
N SER A 140 0.76 13.36 25.06
CA SER A 140 0.55 11.97 25.51
C SER A 140 0.59 10.98 24.34
N LEU A 141 -0.03 11.33 23.21
CA LEU A 141 -0.04 10.51 21.99
C LEU A 141 1.34 10.46 21.35
N THR A 142 1.99 11.62 21.17
CA THR A 142 3.31 11.69 20.54
C THR A 142 4.38 10.99 21.37
N ASN A 143 4.34 11.09 22.70
CA ASN A 143 5.26 10.36 23.58
C ASN A 143 5.00 8.85 23.59
N TYR A 144 3.74 8.43 23.39
CA TYR A 144 3.40 7.02 23.24
C TYR A 144 3.98 6.46 21.93
N TYR A 145 3.75 7.15 20.82
CA TYR A 145 4.31 6.78 19.51
C TYR A 145 5.83 6.83 19.47
N ALA A 146 6.44 7.90 19.99
CA ALA A 146 7.90 8.02 20.04
C ALA A 146 8.54 6.87 20.82
N ARG A 147 7.96 6.44 21.96
CA ARG A 147 8.48 5.29 22.73
C ARG A 147 8.34 3.97 21.96
N GLY A 148 7.16 3.68 21.42
CA GLY A 148 6.93 2.44 20.67
C GLY A 148 7.85 2.32 19.45
N PHE A 149 7.90 3.38 18.63
CA PHE A 149 8.76 3.41 17.45
C PHE A 149 10.25 3.48 17.79
N ALA A 150 10.65 4.06 18.93
CA ALA A 150 12.05 4.01 19.38
C ALA A 150 12.47 2.59 19.75
N ILE A 151 11.60 1.82 20.42
CA ILE A 151 11.89 0.41 20.74
C ILE A 151 12.02 -0.39 19.43
N ALA A 152 11.10 -0.20 18.48
CA ALA A 152 11.21 -0.83 17.16
C ALA A 152 12.52 -0.44 16.44
N ALA A 153 12.86 0.85 16.41
CA ALA A 153 14.10 1.34 15.81
C ALA A 153 15.34 0.68 16.42
N LEU A 154 15.38 0.52 17.75
CA LEU A 154 16.48 -0.16 18.45
C LEU A 154 16.58 -1.63 18.07
N LEU A 155 15.45 -2.35 17.98
CA LEU A 155 15.45 -3.76 17.57
C LEU A 155 15.98 -3.92 16.14
N TRP A 156 15.53 -3.06 15.23
CA TRP A 156 16.03 -3.05 13.85
C TRP A 156 17.51 -2.69 13.77
N LEU A 157 17.97 -1.69 14.53
CA LEU A 157 19.39 -1.33 14.63
C LEU A 157 20.24 -2.50 15.13
N ILE A 158 19.83 -3.15 16.23
CA ILE A 158 20.54 -4.30 16.79
C ILE A 158 20.56 -5.47 15.79
N SER A 159 19.46 -5.67 15.05
CA SER A 159 19.34 -6.77 14.09
C SER A 159 20.37 -6.71 12.95
N ALA A 160 20.87 -5.51 12.63
CA ALA A 160 21.90 -5.34 11.62
C ALA A 160 23.24 -5.97 12.02
N PHE A 161 23.52 -6.05 13.33
CA PHE A 161 24.80 -6.52 13.87
C PHE A 161 24.77 -7.98 14.36
N VAL A 162 23.63 -8.65 14.24
CA VAL A 162 23.49 -10.07 14.60
C VAL A 162 23.24 -10.94 13.38
N SER A 163 23.60 -12.22 13.45
CA SER A 163 23.36 -13.19 12.37
C SER A 163 21.93 -13.76 12.41
N PRO A 164 21.41 -14.29 11.28
CA PRO A 164 20.24 -15.16 11.28
C PRO A 164 20.45 -16.40 12.18
N PRO A 165 19.40 -16.93 12.83
CA PRO A 165 18.00 -16.53 12.74
C PRO A 165 17.62 -15.34 13.64
N LEU A 166 18.49 -14.95 14.57
CA LEU A 166 18.19 -13.90 15.57
C LEU A 166 17.81 -12.57 14.92
N ARG A 167 18.44 -12.22 13.78
CA ARG A 167 18.09 -11.04 12.98
C ARG A 167 16.59 -10.99 12.65
N PHE A 168 16.04 -12.06 12.09
CA PHE A 168 14.64 -12.11 11.67
C PHE A 168 13.67 -12.20 12.85
N ILE A 169 14.10 -12.78 13.98
CA ILE A 169 13.35 -12.73 15.24
C ILE A 169 13.21 -11.27 15.72
N LEU A 170 14.30 -10.50 15.67
CA LEU A 170 14.27 -9.07 16.02
C LEU A 170 13.40 -8.26 15.05
N TRP A 171 13.41 -8.58 13.75
CA TRP A 171 12.51 -7.96 12.77
C TRP A 171 11.05 -8.23 13.10
N ALA A 172 10.70 -9.48 13.42
CA ALA A 172 9.35 -9.86 13.80
C ALA A 172 8.88 -9.08 15.04
N PHE A 173 9.69 -9.01 16.09
CA PHE A 173 9.35 -8.20 17.28
C PHE A 173 9.28 -6.71 16.97
N GLY A 174 10.21 -6.19 16.15
CA GLY A 174 10.20 -4.80 15.70
C GLY A 174 8.90 -4.45 14.99
N LEU A 175 8.47 -5.28 14.04
CA LEU A 175 7.20 -5.14 13.32
C LEU A 175 5.98 -5.28 14.23
N ILE A 176 5.97 -6.25 15.15
CA ILE A 176 4.87 -6.39 16.12
C ILE A 176 4.70 -5.11 16.94
N ILE A 177 5.80 -4.53 17.43
CA ILE A 177 5.76 -3.27 18.19
C ILE A 177 5.31 -2.11 17.30
N ASP A 178 5.82 -2.05 16.08
CA ASP A 178 5.46 -1.05 15.08
C ASP A 178 3.94 -1.04 14.83
N PHE A 179 3.33 -2.19 14.56
CA PHE A 179 1.89 -2.33 14.33
C PHE A 179 1.07 -2.16 15.60
N ALA A 180 1.54 -2.68 16.73
CA ALA A 180 0.86 -2.57 18.01
C ALA A 180 0.75 -1.10 18.46
N THR A 181 1.80 -0.30 18.23
CA THR A 181 1.90 1.07 18.74
C THR A 181 0.69 1.95 18.33
N PRO A 182 0.25 2.03 17.05
CA PRO A 182 -0.99 2.72 16.71
C PRO A 182 -2.26 2.00 17.20
N LEU A 183 -2.30 0.67 17.16
CA LEU A 183 -3.48 -0.13 17.53
C LEU A 183 -3.85 0.02 19.02
N THR A 184 -2.85 0.14 19.89
CA THR A 184 -3.03 0.25 21.35
C THR A 184 -3.14 1.70 21.84
N ALA A 185 -2.95 2.69 20.95
CA ALA A 185 -3.02 4.11 21.29
C ALA A 185 -4.44 4.67 21.45
N ARG A 186 -5.48 3.81 21.47
CA ARG A 186 -6.90 4.19 21.54
C ARG A 186 -7.20 5.24 22.63
N LYS A 187 -6.60 5.10 23.81
CA LYS A 187 -6.82 6.04 24.94
C LYS A 187 -6.23 7.43 24.69
N PHE A 188 -5.21 7.52 23.85
CA PHE A 188 -4.47 8.75 23.56
C PHE A 188 -4.94 9.45 22.28
N ILE A 189 -5.67 8.75 21.41
CA ILE A 189 -6.07 9.25 20.08
C ILE A 189 -7.44 9.94 20.07
N THR A 190 -8.23 9.81 21.14
CA THR A 190 -9.57 10.41 21.25
C THR A 190 -9.49 11.92 21.09
N GLY A 191 -10.18 12.46 20.07
CA GLY A 191 -10.10 13.88 19.71
C GLY A 191 -8.88 14.28 18.87
N LEU A 192 -7.95 13.36 18.56
CA LEU A 192 -6.73 13.58 17.75
C LEU A 192 -6.72 12.73 16.47
N LEU A 193 -7.91 12.39 15.95
CA LEU A 193 -8.05 11.56 14.76
C LEU A 193 -7.50 12.30 13.52
N PRO A 194 -6.79 11.60 12.62
CA PRO A 194 -6.31 12.15 11.36
C PRO A 194 -7.42 12.84 10.55
N HIS A 195 -7.02 13.81 9.74
CA HIS A 195 -7.91 14.52 8.83
C HIS A 195 -8.47 13.57 7.76
N ALA A 196 -9.80 13.54 7.62
CA ALA A 196 -10.53 12.48 6.93
C ALA A 196 -10.57 12.60 5.41
N ALA A 197 -10.38 13.79 4.84
CA ALA A 197 -10.35 13.99 3.39
C ALA A 197 -8.95 13.72 2.79
N HIS A 198 -7.91 14.25 3.44
CA HIS A 198 -6.52 14.12 3.03
C HIS A 198 -5.97 12.68 3.14
N LEU A 199 -6.47 11.86 4.07
CA LEU A 199 -5.95 10.49 4.24
C LEU A 199 -6.35 9.56 3.08
N PRO A 200 -7.63 9.45 2.67
CA PRO A 200 -8.01 8.77 1.43
C PRO A 200 -7.24 9.25 0.19
N GLU A 201 -7.00 10.55 0.04
CA GLU A 201 -6.22 11.10 -1.08
C GLU A 201 -4.79 10.53 -1.12
N ARG A 202 -4.07 10.56 0.01
CA ARG A 202 -2.70 10.01 0.12
C ARG A 202 -2.66 8.50 -0.18
N PHE A 203 -3.61 7.73 0.34
CA PHE A 203 -3.73 6.30 0.03
C PHE A 203 -4.09 6.05 -1.44
N GLY A 204 -4.91 6.92 -2.03
CA GLY A 204 -5.19 6.93 -3.47
C GLY A 204 -3.90 7.11 -4.29
N LEU A 205 -3.13 8.14 -3.98
CA LEU A 205 -1.86 8.45 -4.65
C LEU A 205 -0.84 7.30 -4.53
N PHE A 206 -0.67 6.75 -3.33
CA PHE A 206 0.20 5.58 -3.14
C PHE A 206 -0.31 4.37 -3.94
N THR A 207 -1.62 4.13 -3.99
CA THR A 207 -2.19 3.04 -4.78
C THR A 207 -1.98 3.25 -6.29
N ILE A 208 -2.04 4.49 -6.79
CA ILE A 208 -1.68 4.81 -8.18
C ILE A 208 -0.22 4.48 -8.45
N ILE A 209 0.69 4.79 -7.54
CA ILE A 209 2.11 4.45 -7.68
C ILE A 209 2.29 2.93 -7.85
N VAL A 210 1.66 2.13 -6.98
CA VAL A 210 1.76 0.67 -7.06
C VAL A 210 1.06 0.11 -8.31
N LEU A 211 -0.04 0.71 -8.75
CA LEU A 211 -0.67 0.38 -10.04
C LEU A 211 0.22 0.75 -11.24
N GLY A 212 0.97 1.85 -11.13
CA GLY A 212 1.94 2.28 -12.14
C GLY A 212 3.01 1.21 -12.37
N GLU A 213 3.51 0.59 -11.28
CA GLU A 213 4.43 -0.54 -11.38
C GLU A 213 3.81 -1.72 -12.16
N ALA A 214 2.53 -2.03 -11.91
CA ALA A 214 1.85 -3.09 -12.67
C ALA A 214 1.69 -2.75 -14.16
N ILE A 215 1.62 -1.47 -14.53
CA ILE A 215 1.63 -1.04 -15.94
C ILE A 215 3.03 -1.17 -16.55
N ILE A 216 4.09 -0.79 -15.81
CA ILE A 216 5.48 -0.95 -16.24
C ILE A 216 5.76 -2.43 -16.53
N ALA A 217 5.38 -3.32 -15.61
CA ALA A 217 5.52 -4.77 -15.76
C ALA A 217 4.83 -5.32 -17.03
N VAL A 218 3.68 -4.76 -17.44
CA VAL A 218 3.04 -5.10 -18.73
C VAL A 218 3.88 -4.65 -19.91
N VAL A 219 4.42 -3.42 -19.86
CA VAL A 219 5.24 -2.86 -20.94
C VAL A 219 6.54 -3.64 -21.10
N ASP A 220 7.22 -3.94 -20.00
CA ASP A 220 8.49 -4.67 -19.98
C ASP A 220 8.30 -6.08 -20.54
N GLY A 221 7.28 -6.81 -20.08
CA GLY A 221 6.97 -8.16 -20.58
C GLY A 221 6.60 -8.22 -22.07
N VAL A 222 6.11 -7.12 -22.67
CA VAL A 222 5.89 -7.01 -24.13
C VAL A 222 7.17 -6.62 -24.86
N SER A 223 7.98 -5.75 -24.27
CA SER A 223 9.19 -5.21 -24.91
C SER A 223 10.28 -6.27 -25.13
N GLU A 224 10.29 -7.31 -24.30
CA GLU A 224 11.27 -8.41 -24.38
C GLU A 224 10.89 -9.52 -25.36
N GLN A 225 9.66 -9.50 -25.90
CA GLN A 225 9.15 -10.52 -26.82
C GLN A 225 9.13 -10.04 -28.28
N GLU A 226 9.24 -10.97 -29.22
CA GLU A 226 8.89 -10.69 -30.63
C GLU A 226 7.39 -10.34 -30.72
N TRP A 227 7.06 -9.29 -31.47
CA TRP A 227 5.68 -8.82 -31.59
C TRP A 227 4.80 -9.82 -32.35
N ASP A 228 4.09 -10.67 -31.60
CA ASP A 228 3.01 -11.52 -32.09
C ASP A 228 1.64 -11.06 -31.57
N ILE A 229 0.58 -11.42 -32.30
CA ILE A 229 -0.81 -11.13 -31.96
C ILE A 229 -1.18 -11.72 -30.59
N GLY A 230 -0.64 -12.90 -30.24
CA GLY A 230 -0.85 -13.52 -28.94
C GLY A 230 -0.35 -12.65 -27.78
N SER A 231 0.87 -12.14 -27.89
CA SER A 231 1.49 -11.25 -26.91
C SER A 231 0.73 -9.93 -26.78
N ALA A 232 0.26 -9.36 -27.90
CA ALA A 232 -0.57 -8.15 -27.88
C ALA A 232 -1.91 -8.37 -27.14
N ILE A 233 -2.59 -9.49 -27.37
CA ILE A 233 -3.84 -9.82 -26.68
C ILE A 233 -3.60 -10.05 -25.18
N ALA A 234 -2.54 -10.77 -24.82
CA ALA A 234 -2.16 -10.98 -23.43
C ALA A 234 -1.85 -9.65 -22.72
N ALA A 235 -1.17 -8.71 -23.39
CA ALA A 235 -0.91 -7.38 -22.86
C ALA A 235 -2.19 -6.57 -22.63
N VAL A 236 -3.15 -6.65 -23.57
CA VAL A 236 -4.48 -6.05 -23.40
C VAL A 236 -5.20 -6.64 -22.19
N PHE A 237 -5.13 -7.95 -21.98
CA PHE A 237 -5.70 -8.58 -20.78
C PHE A 237 -4.99 -8.11 -19.50
N GLY A 238 -3.66 -8.08 -19.48
CA GLY A 238 -2.87 -7.56 -18.36
C GLY A 238 -3.24 -6.12 -17.99
N LEU A 239 -3.27 -5.23 -18.97
CA LEU A 239 -3.68 -3.84 -18.79
C LEU A 239 -5.15 -3.73 -18.34
N SER A 240 -6.03 -4.58 -18.86
CA SER A 240 -7.45 -4.61 -18.45
C SER A 240 -7.62 -5.05 -16.99
N ILE A 241 -6.77 -5.95 -16.47
CA ILE A 241 -6.75 -6.33 -15.06
C ILE A 241 -6.33 -5.15 -14.20
N ALA A 242 -5.21 -4.49 -14.54
CA ALA A 242 -4.73 -3.31 -13.83
C ALA A 242 -5.78 -2.18 -13.81
N PHE A 243 -6.37 -1.88 -14.99
CA PHE A 243 -7.42 -0.88 -15.13
C PHE A 243 -8.70 -1.25 -14.37
N SER A 244 -9.07 -2.53 -14.35
CA SER A 244 -10.17 -3.01 -13.52
C SER A 244 -9.86 -2.76 -12.05
N LEU A 245 -8.71 -3.18 -11.53
CA LEU A 245 -8.36 -2.97 -10.12
C LEU A 245 -8.37 -1.47 -9.75
N TRP A 246 -7.84 -0.61 -10.63
CA TRP A 246 -7.95 0.84 -10.49
C TRP A 246 -9.41 1.30 -10.36
N TRP A 247 -10.28 0.89 -11.30
CA TRP A 247 -11.69 1.29 -11.31
C TRP A 247 -12.41 0.87 -10.03
N LEU A 248 -12.20 -0.40 -9.63
CA LEU A 248 -12.88 -1.00 -8.48
C LEU A 248 -12.45 -0.34 -7.17
N TYR A 249 -11.21 0.13 -7.08
CA TYR A 249 -10.71 0.88 -5.92
C TYR A 249 -11.19 2.33 -5.91
N PHE A 250 -10.99 3.09 -7.00
CA PHE A 250 -11.25 4.53 -7.02
C PHE A 250 -12.73 4.91 -7.03
N ASP A 251 -13.61 4.10 -7.64
CA ASP A 251 -15.06 4.33 -7.58
C ASP A 251 -15.62 4.14 -6.14
N ASN A 252 -14.81 3.56 -5.25
CA ASN A 252 -15.20 3.15 -3.90
C ASN A 252 -14.36 3.76 -2.78
N ILE A 253 -13.41 4.65 -3.08
CA ILE A 253 -12.58 5.34 -2.07
C ILE A 253 -13.39 6.46 -1.37
N GLY A 254 -14.49 6.07 -0.73
CA GLY A 254 -15.44 7.00 -0.12
C GLY A 254 -14.84 7.70 1.09
N VAL A 255 -14.46 8.97 0.92
CA VAL A 255 -14.14 9.91 2.02
C VAL A 255 -15.22 9.86 3.11
N SER A 256 -16.48 9.66 2.70
CA SER A 256 -17.64 9.53 3.58
C SER A 256 -17.57 8.38 4.58
N ALA A 257 -16.93 7.25 4.24
CA ALA A 257 -16.80 6.11 5.16
C ALA A 257 -15.78 6.40 6.27
N VAL A 258 -14.64 7.00 5.92
CA VAL A 258 -13.60 7.44 6.86
C VAL A 258 -14.13 8.58 7.74
N GLN A 259 -14.80 9.57 7.15
CA GLN A 259 -15.40 10.69 7.87
C GLN A 259 -16.49 10.21 8.84
N ARG A 260 -17.37 9.30 8.41
CA ARG A 260 -18.41 8.75 9.29
C ARG A 260 -17.84 7.85 10.40
N ALA A 261 -16.84 7.02 10.10
CA ALA A 261 -16.15 6.24 11.12
C ALA A 261 -15.46 7.12 12.15
N ARG A 262 -14.88 8.25 11.72
CA ARG A 262 -14.31 9.29 12.59
C ARG A 262 -15.38 9.95 13.46
N ASN A 263 -16.47 10.43 12.86
CA ASN A 263 -17.55 11.14 13.57
C ASN A 263 -18.26 10.25 14.60
N GLU A 264 -18.44 8.96 14.29
CA GLU A 264 -19.03 7.98 15.20
C GLU A 264 -18.01 7.36 16.18
N GLY A 265 -16.74 7.79 16.17
CA GLY A 265 -15.70 7.27 17.06
C GLY A 265 -15.36 5.78 16.86
N ARG A 266 -15.67 5.22 15.68
CA ARG A 266 -15.44 3.81 15.31
C ARG A 266 -14.00 3.56 14.86
N ILE A 267 -13.07 3.68 15.79
CA ILE A 267 -11.62 3.55 15.53
C ILE A 267 -11.26 2.17 14.95
N ALA A 268 -12.00 1.11 15.31
CA ALA A 268 -11.80 -0.22 14.73
C ALA A 268 -12.05 -0.25 13.21
N VAL A 269 -13.03 0.53 12.71
CA VAL A 269 -13.33 0.64 11.28
C VAL A 269 -12.23 1.42 10.56
N LEU A 270 -11.74 2.51 11.16
CA LEU A 270 -10.60 3.27 10.64
C LEU A 270 -9.34 2.42 10.56
N ASN A 271 -9.03 1.65 11.60
CA ASN A 271 -7.89 0.74 11.60
C ASN A 271 -8.08 -0.35 10.53
N ALA A 272 -9.24 -0.99 10.46
CA ALA A 272 -9.52 -1.98 9.42
C ALA A 272 -9.32 -1.39 8.01
N TRP A 273 -9.79 -0.16 7.77
CA TRP A 273 -9.54 0.56 6.52
C TRP A 273 -8.04 0.75 6.28
N LEU A 274 -7.30 1.32 7.22
CA LEU A 274 -5.85 1.56 7.10
C LEU A 274 -5.05 0.28 6.81
N TYR A 275 -5.24 -0.76 7.62
CA TYR A 275 -4.44 -1.98 7.55
C TYR A 275 -4.84 -2.89 6.38
N THR A 276 -6.06 -2.79 5.85
CA THR A 276 -6.48 -3.56 4.67
C THR A 276 -5.83 -3.05 3.38
N HIS A 277 -5.35 -1.81 3.34
CA HIS A 277 -4.61 -1.33 2.18
C HIS A 277 -3.27 -2.06 1.99
N LEU A 278 -2.65 -2.57 3.06
CA LEU A 278 -1.41 -3.35 2.95
C LEU A 278 -1.56 -4.60 2.07
N PRO A 279 -2.48 -5.55 2.34
CA PRO A 279 -2.68 -6.69 1.46
C PRO A 279 -3.17 -6.28 0.07
N LEU A 280 -3.91 -5.16 -0.06
CA LEU A 280 -4.32 -4.64 -1.36
C LEU A 280 -3.09 -4.25 -2.21
N VAL A 281 -2.19 -3.42 -1.69
CA VAL A 281 -1.02 -2.95 -2.46
C VAL A 281 -0.01 -4.06 -2.70
N ILE A 282 0.15 -5.01 -1.77
CA ILE A 282 0.92 -6.24 -1.99
C ILE A 282 0.34 -7.02 -3.16
N GLY A 283 -0.98 -7.20 -3.18
CA GLY A 283 -1.68 -7.87 -4.27
C GLY A 283 -1.55 -7.14 -5.61
N ILE A 284 -1.60 -5.80 -5.63
CA ILE A 284 -1.46 -5.02 -6.88
C ILE A 284 -0.05 -5.18 -7.45
N ALA A 285 0.99 -5.00 -6.62
CA ALA A 285 2.38 -5.18 -7.05
C ALA A 285 2.63 -6.61 -7.56
N ALA A 286 2.19 -7.62 -6.79
CA ALA A 286 2.32 -9.02 -7.18
C ALA A 286 1.49 -9.38 -8.43
N THR A 287 0.37 -8.68 -8.68
CA THR A 287 -0.41 -8.83 -9.92
C THR A 287 0.41 -8.34 -11.12
N GLY A 288 1.13 -7.21 -10.97
CA GLY A 288 2.04 -6.71 -12.00
C GLY A 288 3.08 -7.76 -12.40
N VAL A 289 3.83 -8.26 -11.42
CA VAL A 289 4.83 -9.32 -11.63
C VAL A 289 4.20 -10.58 -12.22
N GLY A 290 3.02 -10.99 -11.74
CA GLY A 290 2.30 -12.14 -12.27
C GLY A 290 1.90 -11.97 -13.73
N VAL A 291 1.51 -10.77 -14.16
CA VAL A 291 1.18 -10.45 -15.55
C VAL A 291 2.41 -10.47 -16.43
N GLU A 292 3.51 -9.85 -16.00
CA GLU A 292 4.79 -9.85 -16.70
C GLU A 292 5.29 -11.29 -16.93
N GLN A 293 5.25 -12.13 -15.91
CA GLN A 293 5.64 -13.53 -15.99
C GLN A 293 4.76 -14.36 -16.95
N VAL A 294 3.49 -14.01 -17.08
CA VAL A 294 2.61 -14.62 -18.10
C VAL A 294 3.02 -14.19 -19.50
N LEU A 295 3.40 -12.93 -19.70
CA LEU A 295 3.85 -12.38 -20.99
C LEU A 295 5.20 -12.95 -21.43
N LEU A 296 6.11 -13.19 -20.48
CA LEU A 296 7.42 -13.80 -20.73
C LEU A 296 7.32 -15.33 -20.99
N THR A 297 6.21 -15.97 -20.61
CA THR A 297 6.00 -17.39 -20.87
C THR A 297 5.64 -17.63 -22.34
N GLU A 298 6.28 -18.62 -22.99
CA GLU A 298 5.97 -19.01 -24.37
C GLU A 298 4.48 -19.31 -24.59
N ALA A 299 3.88 -18.72 -25.63
CA ALA A 299 2.44 -18.73 -25.88
C ALA A 299 1.83 -20.14 -26.05
N ASN A 300 2.61 -21.09 -26.55
CA ASN A 300 2.17 -22.47 -26.87
C ASN A 300 2.47 -23.48 -25.76
N VAL A 301 3.07 -23.03 -24.65
CA VAL A 301 3.38 -23.88 -23.50
C VAL A 301 2.40 -23.56 -22.38
N ALA A 302 2.01 -24.58 -21.60
CA ALA A 302 1.16 -24.36 -20.45
C ALA A 302 1.82 -23.43 -19.42
N LEU A 303 1.05 -22.49 -18.86
CA LEU A 303 1.57 -21.55 -17.87
C LEU A 303 2.07 -22.33 -16.63
N PRO A 304 3.34 -22.19 -16.22
CA PRO A 304 3.86 -22.98 -15.13
C PRO A 304 3.18 -22.62 -13.80
N THR A 305 3.17 -23.60 -12.89
CA THR A 305 2.38 -23.53 -11.64
C THR A 305 2.70 -22.30 -10.78
N PRO A 306 3.97 -21.90 -10.56
CA PRO A 306 4.28 -20.72 -9.76
C PRO A 306 3.69 -19.42 -10.35
N GLN A 307 3.87 -19.17 -11.65
CA GLN A 307 3.37 -17.99 -12.36
C GLN A 307 1.84 -17.94 -12.33
N ARG A 308 1.19 -19.09 -12.57
CA ARG A 308 -0.28 -19.20 -12.51
C ARG A 308 -0.83 -18.84 -11.12
N TRP A 309 -0.21 -19.38 -10.06
CA TRP A 309 -0.63 -19.09 -8.69
C TRP A 309 -0.27 -17.68 -8.25
N LEU A 310 0.84 -17.11 -8.73
CA LEU A 310 1.20 -15.72 -8.47
C LEU A 310 0.12 -14.79 -9.02
N LEU A 311 -0.23 -14.89 -10.30
CA LEU A 311 -1.28 -14.07 -10.91
C LEU A 311 -2.63 -14.26 -10.22
N CYS A 312 -3.09 -15.51 -10.09
CA CYS A 312 -4.41 -15.79 -9.53
C CYS A 312 -4.49 -15.42 -8.04
N GLY A 313 -3.47 -15.77 -7.27
CA GLY A 313 -3.38 -15.45 -5.84
C GLY A 313 -3.32 -13.96 -5.58
N ALA A 314 -2.54 -13.21 -6.35
CA ALA A 314 -2.41 -11.76 -6.23
C ALA A 314 -3.72 -11.03 -6.56
N VAL A 315 -4.38 -11.38 -7.66
CA VAL A 315 -5.69 -10.78 -8.02
C VAL A 315 -6.77 -11.17 -7.01
N ALA A 316 -6.78 -12.42 -6.53
CA ALA A 316 -7.70 -12.83 -5.47
C ALA A 316 -7.45 -12.05 -4.17
N LEU A 317 -6.18 -11.81 -3.79
CA LEU A 317 -5.82 -10.99 -2.63
C LEU A 317 -6.34 -9.55 -2.76
N CYS A 318 -6.20 -8.93 -3.93
CA CYS A 318 -6.78 -7.63 -4.23
C CYS A 318 -8.31 -7.63 -4.04
N LEU A 319 -9.00 -8.61 -4.61
CA LEU A 319 -10.46 -8.72 -4.51
C LEU A 319 -10.92 -8.95 -3.07
N LEU A 320 -10.21 -9.77 -2.29
CA LEU A 320 -10.47 -9.97 -0.86
C LEU A 320 -10.26 -8.69 -0.05
N ALA A 321 -9.17 -7.96 -0.30
CA ALA A 321 -8.89 -6.70 0.37
C ALA A 321 -9.98 -5.64 0.04
N LEU A 322 -10.36 -5.52 -1.24
CA LEU A 322 -11.49 -4.67 -1.65
C LEU A 322 -12.81 -5.11 -1.01
N ALA A 323 -13.06 -6.41 -0.87
CA ALA A 323 -14.25 -6.93 -0.18
C ALA A 323 -14.32 -6.46 1.28
N ILE A 324 -13.19 -6.49 1.99
CA ILE A 324 -13.06 -6.04 3.38
C ILE A 324 -13.25 -4.51 3.46
N LEU A 325 -12.62 -3.73 2.59
CA LEU A 325 -12.80 -2.28 2.52
C LEU A 325 -14.27 -1.91 2.29
N HIS A 326 -14.96 -2.60 1.38
CA HIS A 326 -16.39 -2.40 1.15
C HIS A 326 -17.24 -2.85 2.34
N ARG A 327 -16.86 -3.93 3.04
CA ARG A 327 -17.60 -4.37 4.24
C ARG A 327 -17.55 -3.32 5.35
N THR A 328 -16.43 -2.61 5.45
CA THR A 328 -16.27 -1.50 6.41
C THR A 328 -17.03 -0.23 6.00
N GLY A 329 -17.50 -0.15 4.75
CA GLY A 329 -18.37 0.91 4.26
C GLY A 329 -19.79 0.84 4.86
N THR A 330 -20.35 1.99 5.20
CA THR A 330 -21.66 2.11 5.85
C THR A 330 -22.83 2.16 4.88
N ILE A 331 -22.56 2.14 3.57
CA ILE A 331 -23.55 2.27 2.51
C ILE A 331 -24.04 0.86 2.11
N VAL A 332 -25.35 0.70 1.89
CA VAL A 332 -25.99 -0.59 1.56
C VAL A 332 -25.34 -1.25 0.33
N TYR A 333 -25.01 -0.47 -0.70
CA TYR A 333 -24.32 -0.94 -1.91
C TYR A 333 -22.98 -1.60 -1.61
N CYS A 334 -22.23 -1.14 -0.61
CA CYS A 334 -20.94 -1.73 -0.25
C CYS A 334 -21.09 -3.18 0.25
N LYS A 335 -22.18 -3.54 0.95
CA LYS A 335 -22.43 -4.92 1.40
C LYS A 335 -22.71 -5.88 0.24
N ILE A 336 -23.42 -5.40 -0.78
CA ILE A 336 -23.70 -6.18 -2.00
C ILE A 336 -22.40 -6.38 -2.78
N ARG A 337 -21.63 -5.29 -2.99
CA ARG A 337 -20.30 -5.34 -3.62
C ARG A 337 -19.38 -6.33 -2.91
N THR A 338 -19.30 -6.33 -1.58
CA THR A 338 -18.50 -7.31 -0.80
C THR A 338 -18.79 -8.76 -1.21
N LYS A 339 -20.07 -9.15 -1.34
CA LYS A 339 -20.42 -10.54 -1.71
C LYS A 339 -19.89 -10.90 -3.09
N TYR A 340 -20.05 -10.02 -4.08
CA TYR A 340 -19.55 -10.24 -5.44
C TYR A 340 -18.02 -10.31 -5.48
N ARG A 341 -17.32 -9.50 -4.69
CA ARG A 341 -15.84 -9.58 -4.56
C ARG A 341 -15.36 -10.89 -3.97
N LEU A 342 -16.03 -11.40 -2.94
CA LEU A 342 -15.69 -12.71 -2.35
C LEU A 342 -15.90 -13.83 -3.38
N ILE A 343 -17.01 -13.80 -4.13
CA ILE A 343 -17.28 -14.78 -5.19
C ILE A 343 -16.21 -14.67 -6.28
N ALA A 344 -15.88 -13.46 -6.74
CA ALA A 344 -14.84 -13.25 -7.74
C ALA A 344 -13.46 -13.73 -7.27
N ALA A 345 -13.08 -13.49 -6.02
CA ALA A 345 -11.84 -14.01 -5.45
C ALA A 345 -11.81 -15.55 -5.48
N VAL A 346 -12.91 -16.21 -5.09
CA VAL A 346 -13.03 -17.67 -5.17
C VAL A 346 -12.93 -18.15 -6.62
N LEU A 347 -13.59 -17.48 -7.58
CA LEU A 347 -13.50 -17.84 -9.00
C LEU A 347 -12.06 -17.73 -9.54
N VAL A 348 -11.33 -16.67 -9.18
CA VAL A 348 -9.92 -16.52 -9.57
C VAL A 348 -9.04 -17.60 -8.95
N LEU A 349 -9.25 -17.96 -7.68
CA LEU A 349 -8.54 -19.08 -7.06
C LEU A 349 -8.88 -20.43 -7.73
N LEU A 350 -10.13 -20.62 -8.15
CA LEU A 350 -10.53 -21.79 -8.92
C LEU A 350 -9.83 -21.85 -10.29
N ILE A 351 -9.67 -20.72 -10.98
CA ILE A 351 -8.84 -20.64 -12.21
C ILE A 351 -7.40 -21.09 -11.91
N GLY A 352 -6.82 -20.62 -10.80
CA GLY A 352 -5.49 -21.07 -10.36
C GLY A 352 -5.38 -22.58 -10.09
N LEU A 353 -6.45 -23.18 -9.58
CA LEU A 353 -6.52 -24.61 -9.27
C LEU A 353 -6.74 -25.48 -10.52
N ILE A 354 -7.72 -25.14 -11.37
CA ILE A 354 -8.11 -25.96 -12.52
C ILE A 354 -7.31 -25.64 -13.79
N GLY A 355 -6.60 -24.51 -13.83
CA GLY A 355 -5.81 -24.06 -14.97
C GLY A 355 -4.51 -24.85 -15.22
N VAL A 356 -4.42 -26.07 -14.71
CA VAL A 356 -3.31 -26.98 -15.00
C VAL A 356 -3.35 -27.35 -16.48
N GLY A 357 -2.27 -27.06 -17.20
CA GLY A 357 -2.19 -27.30 -18.64
C GLY A 357 -2.81 -26.21 -19.51
N TRP A 358 -3.38 -25.14 -18.92
CA TRP A 358 -3.94 -24.03 -19.71
C TRP A 358 -2.83 -23.13 -20.25
N LEU A 359 -3.05 -22.61 -21.46
CA LEU A 359 -2.15 -21.64 -22.08
C LEU A 359 -2.18 -20.30 -21.32
N PRO A 360 -1.07 -19.52 -21.31
CA PRO A 360 -0.96 -18.21 -20.69
C PRO A 360 -2.15 -17.30 -21.00
N ILE A 361 -2.52 -17.21 -22.29
CA ILE A 361 -3.63 -16.36 -22.78
C ILE A 361 -4.99 -16.76 -22.20
N VAL A 362 -5.21 -18.06 -21.98
CA VAL A 362 -6.48 -18.57 -21.43
C VAL A 362 -6.57 -18.23 -19.95
N VAL A 363 -5.48 -18.36 -19.21
CA VAL A 363 -5.42 -18.01 -17.78
C VAL A 363 -5.64 -16.50 -17.60
N ILE A 364 -4.82 -15.66 -18.23
CA ILE A 364 -4.93 -14.20 -18.07
C ILE A 364 -6.24 -13.65 -18.63
N GLY A 365 -6.74 -14.19 -19.75
CA GLY A 365 -8.04 -13.83 -20.30
C GLY A 365 -9.20 -14.19 -19.38
N SER A 366 -9.14 -15.34 -18.68
CA SER A 366 -10.15 -15.74 -17.69
C SER A 366 -10.12 -14.83 -16.46
N VAL A 367 -8.93 -14.47 -15.96
CA VAL A 367 -8.77 -13.54 -14.84
C VAL A 367 -9.26 -12.13 -15.23
N ALA A 368 -8.88 -11.64 -16.42
CA ALA A 368 -9.36 -10.39 -16.98
C ALA A 368 -10.88 -10.36 -17.13
N PHE A 369 -11.49 -11.46 -17.59
CA PHE A 369 -12.95 -11.59 -17.68
C PHE A 369 -13.60 -11.46 -16.29
N VAL A 370 -13.09 -12.16 -15.27
CA VAL A 370 -13.62 -12.03 -13.90
C VAL A 370 -13.51 -10.58 -13.42
N CYS A 371 -12.36 -9.93 -13.57
CA CYS A 371 -12.17 -8.52 -13.22
C CYS A 371 -13.13 -7.58 -13.97
N GLY A 372 -13.27 -7.74 -15.28
CA GLY A 372 -14.17 -6.95 -16.11
C GLY A 372 -15.64 -7.13 -15.73
N THR A 373 -16.07 -8.36 -15.38
CA THR A 373 -17.44 -8.59 -14.87
C THR A 373 -17.70 -7.85 -13.57
N GLN A 374 -16.69 -7.70 -12.69
CA GLN A 374 -16.82 -6.90 -11.48
C GLN A 374 -17.01 -5.41 -11.78
N VAL A 375 -16.30 -4.86 -12.77
CA VAL A 375 -16.50 -3.48 -13.23
C VAL A 375 -17.92 -3.28 -13.75
N ILE A 376 -18.41 -4.21 -14.60
CA ILE A 376 -19.78 -4.15 -15.13
C ILE A 376 -20.82 -4.26 -14.00
N GLN A 377 -20.57 -5.10 -12.99
CA GLN A 377 -21.44 -5.23 -11.83
C GLN A 377 -21.49 -3.92 -11.01
N ASP A 378 -20.34 -3.28 -10.78
CA ASP A 378 -20.28 -1.98 -10.10
C ASP A 378 -21.06 -0.93 -10.88
N LEU A 379 -20.89 -0.85 -12.20
CA LEU A 379 -21.64 0.06 -13.09
C LEU A 379 -23.15 -0.16 -13.04
N ARG A 380 -23.61 -1.42 -13.00
CA ARG A 380 -25.05 -1.74 -12.90
C ARG A 380 -25.64 -1.37 -11.55
N GLN A 381 -24.82 -1.45 -10.49
CA GLN A 381 -25.21 -1.05 -9.14
C GLN A 381 -25.13 0.47 -8.95
N SER A 382 -24.24 1.14 -9.69
CA SER A 382 -24.16 2.59 -9.84
C SER A 382 -25.21 3.09 -10.85
N ARG A 383 -26.51 3.04 -10.53
CA ARG A 383 -27.50 3.77 -11.36
C ARG A 383 -27.30 5.29 -11.21
N PRO A 384 -27.56 6.08 -12.27
CA PRO A 384 -27.04 7.44 -12.42
C PRO A 384 -27.84 8.43 -11.56
N PHE A 385 -27.33 8.81 -10.39
CA PHE A 385 -27.81 10.01 -9.66
C PHE A 385 -26.76 10.48 -8.64
N THR A 386 -25.68 11.09 -9.14
CA THR A 386 -24.89 12.17 -8.48
C THR A 386 -23.83 12.69 -9.46
N ARG A 387 -24.28 13.11 -10.66
CA ARG A 387 -23.73 14.31 -11.32
C ARG A 387 -24.86 15.34 -11.34
N LEU A 388 -25.32 15.69 -10.15
CA LEU A 388 -26.02 16.92 -9.85
C LEU A 388 -25.15 17.47 -8.73
N SER A 389 -24.37 18.53 -8.98
CA SER A 389 -24.82 19.85 -8.54
C SER A 389 -25.53 19.72 -7.19
N ASP A 390 -24.78 19.82 -6.10
CA ASP A 390 -25.32 20.53 -4.95
C ASP A 390 -25.07 22.02 -5.24
N PRO A 391 -26.09 22.78 -5.67
CA PRO A 391 -26.19 24.17 -5.32
C PRO A 391 -26.73 24.30 -3.88
N GLU A 392 -26.13 25.25 -3.17
CA GLU A 392 -26.45 25.81 -1.84
C GLU A 392 -26.03 25.03 -0.59
#